data_AF-A0A6P7FZ99-F1
#
_entry.id   AF-A0A6P7FZ99-F1
#
_cell.length_a   1.000
_cell.length_b   1.000
_cell.length_c   1.000
_cell.angle_alpha   90.00
_cell.angle_beta   90.00
_cell.angle_gamma   90.00
#
_symmetry.space_group_name_H-M   'P 1'
#
loop_
_entity.id
_entity.type
_entity.pdbx_description
1 polymer ?
#
loop_
_entity_poly.entity_id
_entity_poly.type
_entity_poly.pdbx_seq_one_letter_code
_entity_poly.pdbx_strand_id
1 'polypeptide(L)'
;MLSIRKFTWKSCETFTDLANKFFFYVIQKASAQKTQRIDFIFDSYFEQSVKSTEHLRRSKTECIILHSIDDHTKLPKQENKFWGSSRNKILLQQFLKRHIEKQTVLNNYDIVFSTINEDPSTSNIINLIDSQLQRSDVEEADVKIIIHINHAVLNGFENIYLISSDTDVMVLALFFFESFKNLGLKTLWIQGGSGKCTRNIAIHSLARLHGKQVCSILPALHHLTGGDYTSKVGTKARALKENPTQYLQNFARDCSPFSIEKCTKNAEKFLVNITKTVDCNCTSFDELRVWIYKHKNSVIENLPPTSNSIKLHILRAFYVVHIQTNVLNSAMDELDPTSYGFFMDDNLLMPQKVHILIPLAEKLPAGCNCSVCGPRCNCRRLKILCCTFCACMKKNTCTNKQ
;
A
#
# COMPACT_ATOMS: atom_id res chain seq x y z
N MET A 1 -2.46 2.33 -10.38
CA MET A 1 -2.41 1.64 -11.71
C MET A 1 -3.16 2.44 -12.79
N LEU A 2 -2.46 2.94 -13.83
CA LEU A 2 -3.05 3.71 -14.95
C LEU A 2 -4.33 3.09 -15.52
N SER A 3 -5.46 3.80 -15.44
CA SER A 3 -6.75 3.40 -16.03
C SER A 3 -6.65 3.05 -17.51
N ILE A 4 -5.65 3.59 -18.23
CA ILE A 4 -5.40 3.27 -19.65
C ILE A 4 -5.01 1.80 -19.89
N ARG A 5 -4.43 1.10 -18.91
CA ARG A 5 -4.08 -0.33 -19.03
C ARG A 5 -5.29 -1.23 -19.17
N LYS A 6 -6.49 -0.72 -18.85
CA LYS A 6 -7.74 -1.48 -19.03
C LYS A 6 -8.20 -1.53 -20.49
N PHE A 7 -7.62 -0.69 -21.36
CA PHE A 7 -7.97 -0.65 -22.77
C PHE A 7 -7.10 -1.65 -23.53
N THR A 8 -7.74 -2.60 -24.21
CA THR A 8 -7.04 -3.65 -24.95
C THR A 8 -6.29 -3.08 -26.15
N TRP A 9 -5.01 -3.42 -26.29
CA TRP A 9 -4.20 -3.01 -27.45
C TRP A 9 -4.60 -3.73 -28.74
N LYS A 10 -5.33 -4.86 -28.65
CA LYS A 10 -5.70 -5.73 -29.79
C LYS A 10 -6.44 -5.05 -30.94
N SER A 11 -6.98 -3.85 -30.74
CA SER A 11 -7.72 -3.09 -31.75
C SER A 11 -7.16 -1.68 -31.95
N CYS A 12 -5.92 -1.44 -31.53
CA CYS A 12 -5.19 -0.19 -31.70
C CYS A 12 -3.91 -0.48 -32.48
N GLU A 13 -3.61 0.31 -33.50
CA GLU A 13 -2.36 0.20 -34.25
C GLU A 13 -1.29 1.16 -33.70
N THR A 14 -1.72 2.32 -33.23
CA THR A 14 -0.88 3.42 -32.77
C THR A 14 -1.22 3.84 -31.33
N PHE A 15 -0.31 4.59 -30.70
CA PHE A 15 -0.60 5.24 -29.42
C PHE A 15 -1.75 6.24 -29.54
N THR A 16 -1.94 6.87 -30.70
CA THR A 16 -3.09 7.73 -31.01
C THR A 16 -4.41 6.97 -30.92
N ASP A 17 -4.50 5.76 -31.45
CA ASP A 17 -5.72 4.94 -31.33
C ASP A 17 -6.05 4.61 -29.88
N LEU A 18 -5.02 4.31 -29.08
CA LEU A 18 -5.17 4.04 -27.66
C LEU A 18 -5.63 5.29 -26.90
N ALA A 19 -5.01 6.44 -27.19
CA ALA A 19 -5.36 7.73 -26.60
C ALA A 19 -6.80 8.14 -26.95
N ASN A 20 -7.22 7.96 -28.20
CA ASN A 20 -8.60 8.21 -28.64
C ASN A 20 -9.60 7.33 -27.90
N LYS A 21 -9.35 6.02 -27.75
CA LYS A 21 -10.25 5.14 -26.98
C LYS A 21 -10.37 5.56 -25.52
N PHE A 22 -9.25 5.89 -24.89
CA PHE A 22 -9.25 6.39 -23.52
C PHE A 22 -10.02 7.71 -23.41
N PHE A 23 -9.77 8.64 -24.33
CA PHE A 23 -10.43 9.93 -24.39
C PHE A 23 -11.95 9.80 -24.55
N PHE A 24 -12.42 9.03 -25.53
CA PHE A 24 -13.85 8.81 -25.76
C PHE A 24 -14.54 8.18 -24.54
N TYR A 25 -13.87 7.26 -23.86
CA TYR A 25 -14.39 6.69 -22.62
C TYR A 25 -14.57 7.76 -21.53
N VAL A 26 -13.58 8.64 -21.33
CA VAL A 26 -13.65 9.72 -20.34
C VAL A 26 -14.77 10.72 -20.69
N ILE A 27 -14.86 11.15 -21.95
CA ILE A 27 -15.92 12.08 -22.40
C ILE A 27 -17.32 11.48 -22.25
N GLN A 28 -17.51 10.21 -22.59
CA GLN A 28 -18.79 9.53 -22.41
C GLN A 28 -19.21 9.55 -20.93
N LYS A 29 -18.26 9.33 -20.02
CA LYS A 29 -18.51 9.40 -18.58
C LYS A 29 -18.81 10.82 -18.12
N ALA A 30 -18.01 11.80 -18.53
CA ALA A 30 -18.19 13.20 -18.17
C ALA A 30 -19.55 13.73 -18.62
N SER A 31 -19.96 13.43 -19.85
CA SER A 31 -21.27 13.79 -20.39
C SER A 31 -22.41 13.15 -19.58
N ALA A 32 -22.33 11.84 -19.31
CA ALA A 32 -23.35 11.13 -18.55
C ALA A 32 -23.51 11.63 -17.09
N GLN A 33 -22.45 12.18 -16.50
CA GLN A 33 -22.46 12.71 -15.13
C GLN A 33 -22.69 14.24 -15.06
N LYS A 34 -22.90 14.91 -16.19
CA LYS A 34 -22.97 16.39 -16.28
C LYS A 34 -21.75 17.06 -15.61
N THR A 35 -20.58 16.48 -15.85
CA THR A 35 -19.32 16.93 -15.27
C THR A 35 -18.96 18.33 -15.77
N GLN A 36 -18.48 19.18 -14.86
CA GLN A 36 -17.95 20.52 -15.16
C GLN A 36 -16.43 20.51 -15.25
N ARG A 37 -15.75 19.77 -14.36
CA ARG A 37 -14.29 19.68 -14.25
C ARG A 37 -13.79 18.25 -14.37
N ILE A 38 -12.70 18.05 -15.11
CA ILE A 38 -12.04 16.76 -15.29
C ILE A 38 -10.55 16.89 -14.94
N ASP A 39 -10.11 16.08 -13.97
CA ASP A 39 -8.71 16.00 -13.57
C ASP A 39 -8.07 14.71 -14.11
N PHE A 40 -7.04 14.84 -14.92
CA PHE A 40 -6.20 13.75 -15.41
C PHE A 40 -4.97 13.62 -14.51
N ILE A 41 -4.91 12.52 -13.77
CA ILE A 41 -3.87 12.27 -12.78
C ILE A 41 -2.89 11.21 -13.26
N PHE A 42 -1.60 11.50 -13.14
CA PHE A 42 -0.49 10.71 -13.65
C PHE A 42 0.50 10.34 -12.55
N ASP A 43 1.15 9.19 -12.72
CA ASP A 43 2.29 8.79 -11.91
C ASP A 43 3.53 9.60 -12.34
N SER A 44 4.40 9.91 -11.38
CA SER A 44 5.80 10.24 -11.64
C SER A 44 6.65 8.98 -11.44
N TYR A 45 7.87 8.95 -11.97
CA TYR A 45 8.80 7.83 -11.76
C TYR A 45 10.20 8.34 -11.47
N PHE A 46 10.67 8.18 -10.23
CA PHE A 46 11.99 8.67 -9.79
C PHE A 46 12.99 7.52 -9.56
N GLU A 47 14.28 7.77 -9.74
CA GLU A 47 15.32 6.73 -9.60
C GLU A 47 15.46 6.26 -8.15
N GLN A 48 15.48 7.18 -7.18
CA GLN A 48 15.66 6.90 -5.76
C GLN A 48 14.33 6.73 -4.99
N SER A 49 13.32 6.13 -5.64
CA SER A 49 12.04 5.85 -4.98
C SER A 49 12.09 4.60 -4.10
N VAL A 50 11.32 4.59 -3.01
CA VAL A 50 11.03 3.38 -2.22
C VAL A 50 10.33 2.28 -3.05
N LYS A 51 9.77 2.62 -4.23
CA LYS A 51 9.19 1.66 -5.18
C LYS A 51 10.15 1.20 -6.27
N SER A 52 11.34 1.78 -6.40
CA SER A 52 12.28 1.43 -7.47
C SER A 52 12.60 -0.07 -7.50
N THR A 53 12.73 -0.71 -6.34
CA THR A 53 12.96 -2.15 -6.24
C THR A 53 11.77 -2.99 -6.71
N GLU A 54 10.54 -2.62 -6.36
CA GLU A 54 9.34 -3.30 -6.83
C GLU A 54 9.14 -3.09 -8.34
N HIS A 55 9.49 -1.92 -8.87
CA HIS A 55 9.53 -1.67 -10.31
C HIS A 55 10.54 -2.58 -11.01
N LEU A 56 11.78 -2.66 -10.53
CA LEU A 56 12.79 -3.57 -11.08
C LEU A 56 12.36 -5.04 -11.01
N ARG A 57 11.74 -5.47 -9.91
CA ARG A 57 11.20 -6.83 -9.77
C ARG A 57 10.13 -7.14 -10.81
N ARG A 58 9.29 -6.16 -11.18
CA ARG A 58 8.28 -6.27 -12.25
C ARG A 58 8.92 -6.23 -13.64
N SER A 59 10.06 -5.54 -13.78
CA SER A 59 10.81 -5.36 -15.04
C SER A 59 11.82 -6.48 -15.34
N LYS A 60 11.68 -7.68 -14.76
CA LYS A 60 12.51 -8.88 -14.99
C LYS A 60 12.63 -9.35 -16.46
N THR A 61 11.99 -8.65 -17.39
CA THR A 61 12.02 -8.95 -18.82
C THR A 61 12.76 -7.81 -19.52
N GLU A 62 13.59 -8.13 -20.51
CA GLU A 62 14.18 -7.14 -21.42
C GLU A 62 13.10 -6.17 -21.90
N CYS A 63 13.24 -4.89 -21.53
CA CYS A 63 12.23 -3.88 -21.80
C CYS A 63 12.44 -3.29 -23.20
N ILE A 64 11.34 -2.99 -23.88
CA ILE A 64 11.41 -2.13 -25.08
C ILE A 64 11.64 -0.71 -24.56
N ILE A 65 12.63 0.01 -25.09
CA ILE A 65 12.88 1.40 -24.74
C ILE A 65 12.56 2.27 -25.95
N LEU A 66 11.59 3.17 -25.80
CA LEU A 66 11.28 4.16 -26.82
C LEU A 66 12.05 5.45 -26.55
N HIS A 67 12.52 6.08 -27.62
CA HIS A 67 13.12 7.41 -27.54
C HIS A 67 12.05 8.50 -27.39
N SER A 68 10.95 8.38 -28.16
CA SER A 68 9.81 9.28 -28.18
C SER A 68 8.51 8.52 -28.44
N ILE A 69 7.37 9.16 -28.13
CA ILE A 69 6.04 8.74 -28.56
C ILE A 69 5.37 9.96 -29.22
N ASP A 70 4.92 9.77 -30.45
CA ASP A 70 4.22 10.73 -31.30
C ASP A 70 2.96 10.13 -31.94
N ASP A 71 2.26 10.94 -32.74
CA ASP A 71 0.96 10.61 -33.33
C ASP A 71 1.05 9.40 -34.31
N HIS A 72 2.24 9.06 -34.80
CA HIS A 72 2.48 7.97 -35.76
C HIS A 72 3.14 6.74 -35.13
N THR A 73 3.53 6.84 -33.85
CA THR A 73 4.23 5.78 -33.16
C THR A 73 3.32 4.56 -32.99
N LYS A 74 3.75 3.42 -33.55
CA LYS A 74 3.01 2.15 -33.46
C LYS A 74 3.07 1.57 -32.06
N LEU A 75 1.98 0.93 -31.65
CA LEU A 75 1.97 0.17 -30.40
C LEU A 75 2.90 -1.04 -30.49
N PRO A 76 3.76 -1.26 -29.49
CA PRO A 76 4.56 -2.48 -29.42
C PRO A 76 3.69 -3.74 -29.39
N LYS A 77 4.03 -4.75 -30.19
CA LYS A 77 3.33 -6.05 -30.14
C LYS A 77 3.48 -6.75 -28.78
N GLN A 78 4.60 -6.51 -28.10
CA GLN A 78 4.93 -7.08 -26.79
C GLN A 78 4.60 -6.08 -25.68
N GLU A 79 3.31 -5.91 -25.38
CA GLU A 79 2.80 -4.95 -24.38
C GLU A 79 3.54 -5.03 -23.02
N ASN A 80 3.77 -6.24 -22.49
CA ASN A 80 4.43 -6.41 -21.20
C ASN A 80 5.86 -5.86 -21.17
N LYS A 81 6.59 -5.91 -22.28
CA LYS A 81 7.95 -5.35 -22.38
C LYS A 81 7.96 -3.83 -22.45
N PHE A 82 6.87 -3.23 -22.96
CA PHE A 82 6.70 -1.77 -22.93
C PHE A 82 6.48 -1.27 -21.50
N TRP A 83 5.58 -1.93 -20.76
CA TRP A 83 5.22 -1.52 -19.39
C TRP A 83 6.31 -1.72 -18.34
N GLY A 84 7.35 -2.50 -18.64
CA GLY A 84 8.52 -2.65 -17.76
C GLY A 84 9.42 -1.40 -17.70
N SER A 85 9.33 -0.51 -18.69
CA SER A 85 10.16 0.71 -18.73
C SER A 85 9.45 1.89 -18.08
N SER A 86 10.03 2.47 -17.02
CA SER A 86 9.52 3.72 -16.42
C SER A 86 9.58 4.88 -17.43
N ARG A 87 10.63 4.97 -18.24
CA ARG A 87 10.75 5.95 -19.33
C ARG A 87 9.56 5.89 -20.29
N ASN A 88 9.17 4.69 -20.72
CA ASN A 88 8.04 4.52 -21.62
C ASN A 88 6.72 4.99 -21.00
N LYS A 89 6.53 4.76 -19.70
CA LYS A 89 5.33 5.23 -18.97
C LYS A 89 5.32 6.76 -18.92
N ILE A 90 6.44 7.41 -18.62
CA ILE A 90 6.58 8.87 -18.66
C ILE A 90 6.22 9.39 -20.05
N LEU A 91 6.86 8.87 -21.10
CA LEU A 91 6.60 9.27 -22.49
C LEU A 91 5.13 9.10 -22.88
N LEU A 92 4.48 8.02 -22.44
CA LEU A 92 3.07 7.80 -22.71
C LEU A 92 2.18 8.82 -22.01
N GLN A 93 2.46 9.13 -20.73
CA GLN A 93 1.69 10.13 -19.97
C GLN A 93 1.83 11.52 -20.59
N GLN A 94 3.05 11.90 -21.00
CA GLN A 94 3.33 13.15 -21.72
C GLN A 94 2.63 13.20 -23.09
N PHE A 95 2.63 12.09 -23.82
CA PHE A 95 1.88 11.98 -25.07
C PHE A 95 0.39 12.13 -24.85
N LEU A 96 -0.19 11.45 -23.85
CA LEU A 96 -1.61 11.54 -23.52
C LEU A 96 -2.02 12.95 -23.14
N LYS A 97 -1.23 13.63 -22.28
CA LYS A 97 -1.45 15.03 -21.92
C LYS A 97 -1.56 15.90 -23.16
N ARG A 98 -0.53 15.90 -24.02
CA ARG A 98 -0.49 16.67 -25.27
C ARG A 98 -1.62 16.30 -26.23
N HIS A 99 -1.95 15.02 -26.36
CA HIS A 99 -3.02 14.54 -27.23
C HIS A 99 -4.40 15.03 -26.78
N ILE A 100 -4.65 15.00 -25.46
CA ILE A 100 -5.89 15.44 -24.84
C ILE A 100 -6.00 16.97 -24.95
N GLU A 101 -4.94 17.73 -24.69
CA GLU A 101 -4.91 19.20 -24.83
C GLU A 101 -5.29 19.69 -26.24
N LYS A 102 -5.03 18.89 -27.29
CA LYS A 102 -5.43 19.22 -28.67
C LYS A 102 -6.94 19.01 -28.95
N GLN A 103 -7.69 18.36 -28.07
CA GLN A 103 -9.09 18.00 -28.33
C GLN A 103 -10.05 19.16 -28.04
N THR A 104 -10.62 19.75 -29.09
CA THR A 104 -11.52 20.91 -28.99
C THR A 104 -12.79 20.66 -28.17
N VAL A 105 -13.27 19.40 -28.13
CA VAL A 105 -14.44 18.99 -27.33
C VAL A 105 -14.25 19.28 -25.83
N LEU A 106 -12.99 19.35 -25.37
CA LEU A 106 -12.68 19.66 -23.97
C LEU A 106 -12.85 21.11 -23.59
N ASN A 107 -13.03 22.03 -24.55
CA ASN A 107 -13.27 23.44 -24.25
C ASN A 107 -14.59 23.66 -23.47
N ASN A 108 -15.44 22.64 -23.38
CA ASN A 108 -16.67 22.64 -22.60
C ASN A 108 -16.47 22.23 -21.12
N TYR A 109 -15.25 21.88 -20.73
CA TYR A 109 -14.92 21.39 -19.39
C TYR A 109 -13.69 22.13 -18.83
N ASP A 110 -13.64 22.29 -17.51
CA ASP A 110 -12.43 22.71 -16.82
C ASP A 110 -11.49 21.50 -16.73
N ILE A 111 -10.37 21.54 -17.45
CA ILE A 111 -9.40 20.44 -17.52
C ILE A 111 -8.20 20.76 -16.67
N VAL A 112 -7.82 19.82 -15.81
CA VAL A 112 -6.63 19.91 -14.97
C VAL A 112 -5.78 18.66 -15.20
N PHE A 113 -4.47 18.84 -15.40
CA PHE A 113 -3.51 17.75 -15.47
C PHE A 113 -2.58 17.82 -14.26
N SER A 114 -2.36 16.70 -13.59
CA SER A 114 -1.37 16.64 -12.51
C SER A 114 0.06 16.79 -13.04
N THR A 115 1.01 16.98 -12.12
CA THR A 115 2.45 16.88 -12.41
C THR A 115 2.83 15.51 -12.97
N ILE A 116 3.84 15.47 -13.85
CA ILE A 116 4.47 14.25 -14.37
C ILE A 116 5.99 14.43 -14.25
N ASN A 117 6.61 13.85 -13.21
CA ASN A 117 8.02 14.13 -12.92
C ASN A 117 8.28 15.66 -12.83
N GLU A 118 9.09 16.21 -13.74
CA GLU A 118 9.42 17.64 -13.84
C GLU A 118 8.37 18.45 -14.62
N ASP A 119 7.47 17.80 -15.37
CA ASP A 119 6.41 18.50 -16.08
C ASP A 119 5.38 19.04 -15.07
N PRO A 120 5.10 20.35 -15.07
CA PRO A 120 4.21 20.96 -14.10
C PRO A 120 2.75 20.57 -14.34
N SER A 121 1.96 20.75 -13.28
CA SER A 121 0.50 20.74 -13.37
C SER A 121 0.03 21.87 -14.28
N THR A 122 -0.97 21.60 -15.13
CA THR A 122 -1.51 22.56 -16.11
C THR A 122 -3.04 22.51 -16.16
N SER A 123 -3.65 23.60 -16.63
CA SER A 123 -5.09 23.72 -16.82
C SER A 123 -5.40 24.51 -18.09
N ASN A 124 -6.56 24.26 -18.70
CA ASN A 124 -7.11 25.14 -19.74
C ASN A 124 -7.79 26.40 -19.16
N ILE A 125 -7.99 26.46 -17.84
CA ILE A 125 -8.52 27.62 -17.12
C ILE A 125 -7.36 28.45 -16.56
N ILE A 126 -7.34 29.73 -16.93
CA ILE A 126 -6.33 30.70 -16.50
C ILE A 126 -6.38 30.84 -14.97
N ASN A 127 -5.21 30.81 -14.32
CA ASN A 127 -5.04 30.97 -12.87
C ASN A 127 -5.74 29.91 -11.99
N LEU A 128 -6.22 28.79 -12.55
CA LEU A 128 -6.78 27.70 -11.75
C LEU A 128 -5.69 26.88 -11.03
N ILE A 129 -4.49 26.81 -11.62
CA ILE A 129 -3.37 26.07 -11.02
C ILE A 129 -2.70 26.95 -9.97
N ASP A 130 -2.77 26.51 -8.71
CA ASP A 130 -2.07 27.11 -7.59
C ASP A 130 -0.93 26.20 -7.08
N SER A 131 -0.27 26.62 -6.00
CA SER A 131 0.81 25.86 -5.37
C SER A 131 0.35 24.52 -4.79
N GLN A 132 -0.94 24.31 -4.52
CA GLN A 132 -1.44 23.03 -3.99
C GLN A 132 -1.38 21.93 -5.04
N LEU A 133 -1.58 22.28 -6.32
CA LEU A 133 -1.52 21.32 -7.43
C LEU A 133 -0.10 21.10 -7.97
N GLN A 134 0.86 21.95 -7.63
CA GLN A 134 2.27 21.81 -8.03
C GLN A 134 3.05 20.91 -7.07
N ARG A 135 2.68 19.63 -7.05
CA ARG A 135 3.25 18.60 -6.17
C ARG A 135 4.06 17.58 -6.95
N SER A 136 5.28 17.96 -7.33
CA SER A 136 6.25 17.08 -8.00
C SER A 136 6.92 16.10 -7.04
N ASP A 137 6.88 16.37 -5.73
CA ASP A 137 7.36 15.51 -4.64
C ASP A 137 6.50 14.24 -4.45
N VAL A 138 5.24 14.27 -4.91
CA VAL A 138 4.34 13.13 -4.81
C VAL A 138 4.47 12.28 -6.06
N GLU A 139 4.87 11.03 -5.90
CA GLU A 139 5.11 10.13 -7.03
C GLU A 139 3.80 9.54 -7.60
N GLU A 140 2.97 8.94 -6.75
CA GLU A 140 1.88 8.08 -7.20
C GLU A 140 0.58 8.82 -7.49
N ALA A 141 -0.10 8.40 -8.56
CA ALA A 141 -1.38 8.96 -8.96
C ALA A 141 -2.49 8.74 -7.90
N ASP A 142 -2.43 7.65 -7.14
CA ASP A 142 -3.43 7.35 -6.10
C ASP A 142 -3.40 8.36 -4.94
N VAL A 143 -2.22 8.86 -4.59
CA VAL A 143 -1.99 9.90 -3.60
C VAL A 143 -2.28 11.28 -4.21
N LYS A 144 -1.83 11.57 -5.45
CA LYS A 144 -2.13 12.84 -6.13
C LYS A 144 -3.65 13.06 -6.31
N ILE A 145 -4.42 11.99 -6.54
CA ILE A 145 -5.89 12.08 -6.60
C ILE A 145 -6.46 12.79 -5.35
N ILE A 146 -5.92 12.55 -4.15
CA ILE A 146 -6.38 13.17 -2.91
C ILE A 146 -6.15 14.70 -2.92
N ILE A 147 -5.00 15.14 -3.44
CA ILE A 147 -4.64 16.55 -3.60
C ILE A 147 -5.63 17.25 -4.54
N HIS A 148 -5.92 16.62 -5.68
CA HIS A 148 -6.86 17.14 -6.67
C HIS A 148 -8.31 17.15 -6.16
N ILE A 149 -8.72 16.14 -5.37
CA ILE A 149 -10.02 16.15 -4.68
C ILE A 149 -10.09 17.35 -3.73
N ASN A 150 -9.07 17.55 -2.89
CA ASN A 150 -9.04 18.67 -1.95
C ASN A 150 -9.18 20.00 -2.67
N HIS A 151 -8.38 20.20 -3.72
CA HIS A 151 -8.42 21.40 -4.54
C HIS A 151 -9.80 21.61 -5.19
N ALA A 152 -10.41 20.57 -5.75
CA ALA A 152 -11.76 20.68 -6.31
C ALA A 152 -12.79 21.08 -5.24
N VAL A 153 -12.76 20.45 -4.06
CA VAL A 153 -13.69 20.80 -2.97
C VAL A 153 -13.51 22.25 -2.50
N LEU A 154 -12.26 22.72 -2.37
CA LEU A 154 -11.98 24.12 -2.04
C LEU A 154 -12.48 25.11 -3.11
N ASN A 155 -12.59 24.67 -4.36
CA ASN A 155 -13.18 25.44 -5.47
C ASN A 155 -14.71 25.22 -5.60
N GLY A 156 -15.36 24.70 -4.56
CA GLY A 156 -16.83 24.61 -4.49
C GLY A 156 -17.45 23.35 -5.12
N PHE A 157 -16.63 22.38 -5.56
CA PHE A 157 -17.17 21.13 -6.10
C PHE A 157 -17.68 20.21 -4.99
N GLU A 158 -19.00 20.00 -4.96
CA GLU A 158 -19.66 19.19 -3.92
C GLU A 158 -19.82 17.70 -4.29
N ASN A 159 -19.62 17.33 -5.55
CA ASN A 159 -19.84 15.97 -6.04
C ASN A 159 -18.64 15.54 -6.89
N ILE A 160 -17.98 14.46 -6.48
CA ILE A 160 -16.78 13.96 -7.15
C ILE A 160 -16.96 12.48 -7.55
N TYR A 161 -16.55 12.16 -8.76
CA TYR A 161 -16.58 10.82 -9.33
C TYR A 161 -15.18 10.38 -9.76
N LEU A 162 -14.63 9.38 -9.07
CA LEU A 162 -13.30 8.85 -9.31
C LEU A 162 -13.32 7.66 -10.26
N ILE A 163 -12.49 7.70 -11.30
CA ILE A 163 -12.26 6.58 -12.21
C ILE A 163 -10.95 5.88 -11.82
N SER A 164 -11.05 4.97 -10.85
CA SER A 164 -9.92 4.14 -10.41
C SER A 164 -10.42 2.77 -9.92
N SER A 165 -9.74 1.70 -10.32
CA SER A 165 -9.93 0.37 -9.71
C SER A 165 -8.94 0.07 -8.59
N ASP A 166 -8.08 1.02 -8.25
CA ASP A 166 -7.04 0.81 -7.25
C ASP A 166 -7.64 0.79 -5.84
N THR A 167 -7.22 -0.18 -5.04
CA THR A 167 -7.71 -0.29 -3.65
C THR A 167 -7.13 0.84 -2.80
N ASP A 168 -5.93 1.31 -3.16
CA ASP A 168 -5.20 2.34 -2.41
C ASP A 168 -5.97 3.67 -2.49
N VAL A 169 -6.51 4.01 -3.66
CA VAL A 169 -7.43 5.16 -3.85
C VAL A 169 -8.67 5.04 -2.96
N MET A 170 -9.29 3.85 -2.87
CA MET A 170 -10.47 3.66 -2.02
C MET A 170 -10.14 3.85 -0.53
N VAL A 171 -9.01 3.30 -0.08
CA VAL A 171 -8.55 3.42 1.31
C VAL A 171 -8.29 4.88 1.68
N LEU A 172 -7.59 5.62 0.82
CA LEU A 172 -7.32 7.04 1.03
C LEU A 172 -8.59 7.89 0.93
N ALA A 173 -9.47 7.61 -0.02
CA ALA A 173 -10.76 8.30 -0.14
C ALA A 173 -11.62 8.13 1.12
N LEU A 174 -11.66 6.94 1.72
CA LEU A 174 -12.36 6.71 2.99
C LEU A 174 -11.70 7.46 4.16
N PHE A 175 -10.37 7.47 4.22
CA PHE A 175 -9.62 8.20 5.25
C PHE A 175 -9.90 9.71 5.22
N PHE A 176 -9.81 10.33 4.04
CA PHE A 176 -9.97 11.78 3.87
C PHE A 176 -11.43 12.24 3.75
N PHE A 177 -12.40 11.33 3.60
CA PHE A 177 -13.79 11.71 3.34
C PHE A 177 -14.36 12.69 4.36
N GLU A 178 -14.10 12.48 5.66
CA GLU A 178 -14.61 13.38 6.70
C GLU A 178 -14.02 14.79 6.58
N SER A 179 -12.73 14.90 6.24
CA SER A 179 -12.08 16.19 5.99
C SER A 179 -12.70 16.90 4.78
N PHE A 180 -12.91 16.18 3.67
CA PHE A 180 -13.55 16.76 2.49
C PHE A 180 -15.00 17.15 2.73
N LYS A 181 -15.74 16.35 3.48
CA LYS A 181 -17.12 16.65 3.87
C LYS A 181 -17.20 17.94 4.67
N ASN A 182 -16.26 18.18 5.59
CA ASN A 182 -16.19 19.43 6.36
C ASN A 182 -15.88 20.65 5.48
N LEU A 183 -15.24 20.44 4.33
CA LEU A 183 -14.98 21.47 3.33
C LEU A 183 -16.13 21.65 2.32
N GLY A 184 -17.21 20.88 2.43
CA GLY A 184 -18.41 21.02 1.59
C GLY A 184 -18.70 19.84 0.64
N LEU A 185 -17.87 18.79 0.62
CA LEU A 185 -18.11 17.62 -0.22
C LEU A 185 -19.37 16.87 0.23
N LYS A 186 -20.36 16.71 -0.67
CA LYS A 186 -21.61 15.99 -0.43
C LYS A 186 -21.50 14.54 -0.84
N THR A 187 -21.01 14.27 -2.06
CA THR A 187 -20.89 12.90 -2.57
C THR A 187 -19.52 12.62 -3.16
N LEU A 188 -18.98 11.46 -2.77
CA LEU A 188 -17.78 10.88 -3.36
C LEU A 188 -18.11 9.48 -3.87
N TRP A 189 -17.88 9.27 -5.15
CA TRP A 189 -18.09 8.01 -5.85
C TRP A 189 -16.78 7.49 -6.41
N ILE A 190 -16.59 6.17 -6.39
CA ILE A 190 -15.49 5.51 -7.09
C ILE A 190 -16.02 4.41 -8.02
N GLN A 191 -15.51 4.38 -9.24
CA GLN A 191 -15.81 3.32 -10.20
C GLN A 191 -14.89 2.12 -9.99
N GLY A 192 -15.36 1.14 -9.22
CA GLY A 192 -14.63 -0.11 -8.99
C GLY A 192 -14.91 -1.19 -10.04
N GLY A 193 -14.04 -2.19 -10.10
CA GLY A 193 -14.20 -3.37 -10.98
C GLY A 193 -13.67 -3.18 -12.41
N SER A 194 -13.84 -4.22 -13.22
CA SER A 194 -13.44 -4.26 -14.63
C SER A 194 -14.47 -5.01 -15.47
N GLY A 195 -14.65 -4.60 -16.72
CA GLY A 195 -15.56 -5.21 -17.68
C GLY A 195 -17.00 -5.31 -17.13
N LYS A 196 -17.53 -6.54 -17.07
CA LYS A 196 -18.90 -6.83 -16.59
C LYS A 196 -19.09 -6.61 -15.08
N CYS A 197 -18.02 -6.50 -14.30
CA CYS A 197 -18.09 -6.28 -12.85
C CYS A 197 -17.91 -4.80 -12.46
N THR A 198 -17.97 -3.89 -13.43
CA THR A 198 -17.81 -2.46 -13.20
C THR A 198 -19.00 -1.93 -12.40
N ARG A 199 -18.74 -1.22 -11.30
CA ARG A 199 -19.78 -0.71 -10.39
C ARG A 199 -19.38 0.62 -9.77
N ASN A 200 -20.38 1.44 -9.48
CA ASN A 200 -20.20 2.68 -8.73
C ASN A 200 -20.31 2.39 -7.23
N ILE A 201 -19.30 2.77 -6.47
CA ILE A 201 -19.22 2.57 -5.03
C ILE A 201 -19.33 3.94 -4.36
N ALA A 202 -20.32 4.09 -3.47
CA ALA A 202 -20.57 5.31 -2.71
C ALA A 202 -19.63 5.40 -1.51
N ILE A 203 -18.50 6.09 -1.65
CA ILE A 203 -17.54 6.28 -0.56
C ILE A 203 -18.18 7.02 0.63
N HIS A 204 -19.00 8.02 0.34
CA HIS A 204 -19.74 8.79 1.36
C HIS A 204 -20.67 7.90 2.22
N SER A 205 -21.33 6.91 1.62
CA SER A 205 -22.17 5.95 2.35
C SER A 205 -21.34 4.98 3.18
N LEU A 206 -20.23 4.47 2.62
CA LEU A 206 -19.32 3.58 3.35
C LEU A 206 -18.66 4.26 4.53
N ALA A 207 -18.20 5.50 4.35
CA ALA A 207 -17.61 6.30 5.43
C ALA A 207 -18.62 6.56 6.55
N ARG A 208 -19.88 6.85 6.21
CA ARG A 208 -20.97 6.99 7.19
C ARG A 208 -21.25 5.69 7.94
N LEU A 209 -21.29 4.56 7.21
CA LEU A 209 -21.57 3.24 7.79
C LEU A 209 -20.49 2.80 8.78
N HIS A 210 -19.22 2.99 8.45
CA HIS A 210 -18.09 2.56 9.27
C HIS A 210 -17.66 3.59 10.32
N GLY A 211 -17.97 4.87 10.11
CA GLY A 211 -17.64 5.96 11.00
C GLY A 211 -16.18 6.40 10.93
N LYS A 212 -15.91 7.59 11.49
CA LYS A 212 -14.60 8.26 11.45
C LYS A 212 -13.48 7.40 12.04
N GLN A 213 -13.76 6.69 13.14
CA GLN A 213 -12.73 5.94 13.86
C GLN A 213 -12.16 4.80 13.01
N VAL A 214 -13.03 4.00 12.38
CA VAL A 214 -12.61 2.90 11.49
C VAL A 214 -11.93 3.45 10.24
N CYS A 215 -12.51 4.48 9.60
CA CYS A 215 -11.92 5.08 8.41
C CYS A 215 -10.50 5.62 8.67
N SER A 216 -10.26 6.18 9.86
CA SER A 216 -8.97 6.74 10.25
C SER A 216 -7.84 5.71 10.39
N ILE A 217 -8.15 4.41 10.54
CA ILE A 217 -7.15 3.34 10.67
C ILE A 217 -6.97 2.52 9.39
N LEU A 218 -7.77 2.76 8.34
CA LEU A 218 -7.72 1.96 7.12
C LEU A 218 -6.37 2.02 6.40
N PRO A 219 -5.67 3.17 6.29
CA PRO A 219 -4.32 3.20 5.71
C PRO A 219 -3.34 2.30 6.48
N ALA A 220 -3.34 2.37 7.81
CA ALA A 220 -2.51 1.53 8.67
C ALA A 220 -2.84 0.05 8.50
N LEU A 221 -4.13 -0.32 8.54
CA LEU A 221 -4.57 -1.70 8.33
C LEU A 221 -4.18 -2.22 6.94
N HIS A 222 -4.36 -1.40 5.92
CA HIS A 222 -4.03 -1.74 4.54
C HIS A 222 -2.55 -2.11 4.40
N HIS A 223 -1.65 -1.22 4.83
CA HIS A 223 -0.19 -1.41 4.70
C HIS A 223 0.36 -2.43 5.69
N LEU A 224 -0.21 -2.59 6.88
CA LEU A 224 0.23 -3.64 7.81
C LEU A 224 -0.12 -5.05 7.32
N THR A 225 -1.26 -5.21 6.62
CA THR A 225 -1.68 -6.51 6.06
C THR A 225 -1.13 -6.82 4.67
N GLY A 226 -0.38 -5.89 4.08
CA GLY A 226 0.24 -6.00 2.77
C GLY A 226 -0.41 -5.08 1.73
N GLY A 227 0.37 -4.14 1.22
CA GLY A 227 0.04 -3.27 0.09
C GLY A 227 1.19 -3.25 -0.93
N ASP A 228 1.29 -2.20 -1.71
CA ASP A 228 2.38 -2.06 -2.70
C ASP A 228 3.78 -1.96 -2.07
N TYR A 229 3.87 -1.49 -0.82
CA TYR A 229 5.15 -1.22 -0.13
C TYR A 229 5.53 -2.29 0.89
N THR A 230 4.64 -3.24 1.16
CA THR A 230 4.77 -4.13 2.31
C THR A 230 4.32 -5.55 1.98
N SER A 231 4.89 -6.53 2.68
CA SER A 231 4.56 -7.94 2.43
C SER A 231 3.18 -8.31 2.99
N LYS A 232 2.56 -9.36 2.46
CA LYS A 232 1.27 -9.84 2.98
C LYS A 232 1.43 -10.46 4.36
N VAL A 233 0.66 -9.98 5.33
CA VAL A 233 0.56 -10.55 6.68
C VAL A 233 -0.93 -10.70 7.04
N GLY A 234 -1.38 -11.94 7.22
CA GLY A 234 -2.81 -12.23 7.40
C GLY A 234 -3.66 -11.83 6.19
N THR A 235 -4.93 -11.47 6.44
CA THR A 235 -5.85 -10.98 5.41
C THR A 235 -6.55 -9.71 5.90
N LYS A 236 -6.86 -8.79 4.98
CA LYS A 236 -7.64 -7.57 5.27
C LYS A 236 -9.01 -7.89 5.89
N ALA A 237 -9.67 -8.95 5.40
CA ALA A 237 -10.95 -9.40 5.92
C ALA A 237 -10.87 -9.84 7.39
N ARG A 238 -9.78 -10.51 7.79
CA ARG A 238 -9.55 -10.86 9.19
C ARG A 238 -9.15 -9.65 10.01
N ALA A 239 -8.27 -8.80 9.48
CA ALA A 239 -7.82 -7.59 10.15
C ALA A 239 -8.99 -6.66 10.54
N LEU A 240 -10.02 -6.56 9.70
CA LEU A 240 -11.23 -5.79 10.02
C LEU A 240 -12.07 -6.40 11.16
N LYS A 241 -11.95 -7.71 11.43
CA LYS A 241 -12.68 -8.41 12.50
C LYS A 241 -11.94 -8.41 13.84
N GLU A 242 -10.63 -8.19 13.84
CA GLU A 242 -9.77 -8.25 15.05
C GLU A 242 -9.69 -6.90 15.80
N ASN A 243 -10.81 -6.16 15.88
CA ASN A 243 -10.92 -4.86 16.57
C ASN A 243 -9.73 -3.92 16.32
N PRO A 244 -9.39 -3.61 15.06
CA PRO A 244 -8.13 -2.97 14.67
C PRO A 244 -7.91 -1.60 15.33
N THR A 245 -9.00 -0.89 15.60
CA THR A 245 -9.00 0.42 16.22
C THR A 245 -8.28 0.46 17.57
N GLN A 246 -8.37 -0.61 18.36
CA GLN A 246 -7.68 -0.72 19.66
C GLN A 246 -6.16 -0.61 19.51
N TYR A 247 -5.62 -1.07 18.38
CA TYR A 247 -4.18 -1.16 18.15
C TYR A 247 -3.65 -0.02 17.29
N LEU A 248 -4.44 0.42 16.31
CA LEU A 248 -3.96 1.24 15.20
C LEU A 248 -4.38 2.72 15.27
N GLN A 249 -5.18 3.13 16.25
CA GLN A 249 -5.76 4.48 16.27
C GLN A 249 -4.73 5.61 16.23
N ASN A 250 -3.52 5.42 16.77
CA ASN A 250 -2.47 6.44 16.76
C ASN A 250 -1.30 6.10 15.83
N PHE A 251 -1.45 5.07 14.99
CA PHE A 251 -0.38 4.60 14.12
C PHE A 251 0.03 5.70 13.13
N ALA A 252 1.33 6.00 13.07
CA ALA A 252 1.93 6.99 12.16
C ALA A 252 1.44 8.45 12.31
N ARG A 253 0.81 8.79 13.44
CA ARG A 253 0.35 10.18 13.72
C ARG A 253 1.41 11.08 14.36
N ASP A 254 2.39 10.47 15.03
CA ASP A 254 3.50 11.15 15.68
C ASP A 254 4.78 10.34 15.43
N CYS A 255 5.81 11.01 14.95
CA CYS A 255 7.12 10.44 14.58
C CYS A 255 8.13 10.48 15.72
N SER A 256 7.74 10.86 16.94
CA SER A 256 8.62 10.75 18.11
C SER A 256 9.10 9.30 18.32
N PRO A 257 10.36 9.08 18.79
CA PRO A 257 10.88 7.73 19.03
C PRO A 257 9.97 6.90 19.96
N PHE A 258 9.38 7.54 20.98
CA PHE A 258 8.44 6.91 21.90
C PHE A 258 7.15 6.45 21.20
N SER A 259 6.57 7.28 20.32
CA SER A 259 5.38 6.94 19.55
C SER A 259 5.66 5.79 18.57
N ILE A 260 6.80 5.83 17.87
CA ILE A 260 7.20 4.78 16.93
C ILE A 260 7.33 3.43 17.65
N GLU A 261 7.99 3.40 18.82
CA GLU A 261 8.13 2.18 19.61
C GLU A 261 6.76 1.62 20.05
N LYS A 262 5.87 2.49 20.55
CA LYS A 262 4.52 2.12 20.97
C LYS A 262 3.68 1.60 19.80
N CYS A 263 3.72 2.27 18.66
CA CYS A 263 3.06 1.85 17.43
C CYS A 263 3.57 0.50 16.97
N THR A 264 4.89 0.27 17.03
CA THR A 264 5.51 -1.00 16.65
C THR A 264 5.01 -2.16 17.51
N LYS A 265 5.02 -1.99 18.84
CA LYS A 265 4.53 -3.01 19.79
C LYS A 265 3.05 -3.33 19.57
N ASN A 266 2.21 -2.31 19.43
CA ASN A 266 0.78 -2.50 19.22
C ASN A 266 0.46 -3.15 17.86
N ALA A 267 1.16 -2.73 16.79
CA ALA A 267 0.99 -3.29 15.47
C ALA A 267 1.47 -4.75 15.42
N GLU A 268 2.57 -5.12 16.10
CA GLU A 268 3.00 -6.51 16.19
C GLU A 268 1.92 -7.38 16.84
N LYS A 269 1.39 -6.95 17.99
CA LYS A 269 0.32 -7.67 18.70
C LYS A 269 -0.92 -7.83 17.82
N PHE A 270 -1.29 -6.79 17.08
CA PHE A 270 -2.38 -6.87 16.10
C PHE A 270 -2.08 -7.88 14.99
N LEU A 271 -0.88 -7.86 14.42
CA LEU A 271 -0.45 -8.76 13.36
C LEU A 271 -0.40 -10.23 13.81
N VAL A 272 0.00 -10.49 15.06
CA VAL A 272 -0.07 -11.82 15.68
C VAL A 272 -1.51 -12.30 15.77
N ASN A 273 -2.44 -11.45 16.22
CA ASN A 273 -3.86 -11.82 16.32
C ASN A 273 -4.50 -12.15 14.97
N ILE A 274 -4.16 -11.44 13.89
CA ILE A 274 -4.67 -11.78 12.55
C ILE A 274 -3.98 -13.00 11.95
N THR A 275 -2.78 -13.36 12.41
CA THR A 275 -1.98 -14.47 11.85
C THR A 275 -2.24 -15.79 12.56
N LYS A 276 -2.48 -15.78 13.88
CA LYS A 276 -2.70 -17.00 14.67
C LYS A 276 -3.88 -17.79 14.10
N THR A 277 -3.69 -19.07 13.81
CA THR A 277 -4.75 -19.94 13.25
C THR A 277 -5.48 -20.73 14.33
N VAL A 278 -5.16 -20.47 15.58
CA VAL A 278 -5.56 -21.21 16.78
C VAL A 278 -5.56 -20.25 17.95
N ASP A 279 -6.35 -20.58 18.96
CA ASP A 279 -6.43 -19.76 20.15
C ASP A 279 -5.15 -19.89 20.97
N CYS A 280 -4.40 -18.79 21.06
CA CYS A 280 -3.19 -18.67 21.83
C CYS A 280 -3.04 -17.22 22.33
N ASN A 281 -2.45 -17.09 23.51
CA ASN A 281 -2.19 -15.80 24.18
C ASN A 281 -0.86 -15.15 23.74
N CYS A 282 -0.32 -15.52 22.58
CA CYS A 282 0.89 -14.93 22.04
C CYS A 282 0.67 -13.45 21.72
N THR A 283 1.61 -12.62 22.14
CA THR A 283 1.62 -11.16 21.92
C THR A 283 2.71 -10.70 20.97
N SER A 284 3.70 -11.55 20.70
CA SER A 284 4.77 -11.33 19.73
C SER A 284 4.87 -12.47 18.72
N PHE A 285 5.52 -12.19 17.59
CA PHE A 285 5.79 -13.20 16.58
C PHE A 285 6.77 -14.26 17.08
N ASP A 286 7.75 -13.89 17.90
CA ASP A 286 8.68 -14.87 18.49
C ASP A 286 7.96 -15.85 19.42
N GLU A 287 7.02 -15.36 20.25
CA GLU A 287 6.14 -16.23 21.05
C GLU A 287 5.29 -17.15 20.16
N LEU A 288 4.70 -16.61 19.09
CA LEU A 288 3.89 -17.38 18.15
C LEU A 288 4.71 -18.46 17.44
N ARG A 289 5.96 -18.16 17.05
CA ARG A 289 6.89 -19.12 16.43
C ARG A 289 7.18 -20.29 17.38
N VAL A 290 7.55 -20.00 18.62
CA VAL A 290 7.80 -21.03 19.65
C VAL A 290 6.55 -21.87 19.88
N TRP A 291 5.39 -21.22 19.96
CA TRP A 291 4.11 -21.90 20.16
C TRP A 291 3.79 -22.85 19.00
N ILE A 292 3.91 -22.40 17.74
CA ILE A 292 3.63 -23.20 16.54
C ILE A 292 4.60 -24.38 16.44
N TYR A 293 5.89 -24.13 16.61
CA TYR A 293 6.90 -25.18 16.59
C TYR A 293 6.60 -26.28 17.62
N LYS A 294 6.23 -25.87 18.85
CA LYS A 294 5.93 -26.79 19.96
C LYS A 294 4.64 -27.62 19.78
N HIS A 295 3.60 -27.05 19.17
CA HIS A 295 2.26 -27.65 19.16
C HIS A 295 1.81 -28.18 17.79
N LYS A 296 2.36 -27.67 16.69
CA LYS A 296 1.98 -28.06 15.32
C LYS A 296 3.03 -28.90 14.59
N ASN A 297 4.17 -29.19 15.23
CA ASN A 297 5.32 -29.87 14.60
C ASN A 297 5.68 -29.27 13.22
N SER A 298 5.52 -27.94 13.07
CA SER A 298 5.83 -27.26 11.82
C SER A 298 7.34 -27.18 11.63
N VAL A 299 7.79 -27.46 10.40
CA VAL A 299 9.18 -27.22 10.00
C VAL A 299 9.50 -25.72 10.02
N ILE A 300 10.78 -25.39 10.17
CA ILE A 300 11.25 -24.03 10.43
C ILE A 300 10.86 -23.06 9.30
N GLU A 301 10.85 -23.54 8.07
CA GLU A 301 10.50 -22.78 6.86
C GLU A 301 9.03 -22.33 6.85
N ASN A 302 8.15 -23.04 7.56
CA ASN A 302 6.72 -22.75 7.65
C ASN A 302 6.34 -21.90 8.87
N LEU A 303 7.33 -21.49 9.67
CA LEU A 303 7.09 -20.60 10.81
C LEU A 303 6.83 -19.16 10.33
N PRO A 304 5.96 -18.40 11.01
CA PRO A 304 5.73 -16.99 10.69
C PRO A 304 7.02 -16.16 10.91
N PRO A 305 7.11 -14.90 10.42
CA PRO A 305 8.32 -14.09 10.60
C PRO A 305 8.71 -13.93 12.08
N THR A 306 9.95 -13.56 12.37
CA THR A 306 10.39 -13.20 13.73
C THR A 306 9.95 -11.79 14.11
N SER A 307 9.97 -11.46 15.40
CA SER A 307 9.70 -10.11 15.90
C SER A 307 10.65 -9.06 15.29
N ASN A 308 11.93 -9.41 15.09
CA ASN A 308 12.88 -8.53 14.41
C ASN A 308 12.53 -8.31 12.94
N SER A 309 12.12 -9.36 12.22
CA SER A 309 11.76 -9.24 10.80
C SER A 309 10.46 -8.46 10.61
N ILE A 310 9.46 -8.69 11.45
CA ILE A 310 8.18 -7.98 11.35
C ILE A 310 8.30 -6.52 11.78
N LYS A 311 9.20 -6.19 12.71
CA LYS A 311 9.48 -4.80 13.09
C LYS A 311 9.84 -3.94 11.87
N LEU A 312 10.73 -4.43 10.99
CA LEU A 312 11.08 -3.72 9.76
C LEU A 312 9.89 -3.56 8.81
N HIS A 313 9.01 -4.57 8.73
CA HIS A 313 7.75 -4.48 7.98
C HIS A 313 6.81 -3.41 8.54
N ILE A 314 6.67 -3.34 9.87
CA ILE A 314 5.84 -2.34 10.55
C ILE A 314 6.40 -0.94 10.34
N LEU A 315 7.72 -0.76 10.41
CA LEU A 315 8.36 0.55 10.17
C LEU A 315 8.13 1.05 8.75
N ARG A 316 8.22 0.18 7.73
CA ARG A 316 7.89 0.55 6.34
C ARG A 316 6.42 0.93 6.20
N ALA A 317 5.52 0.18 6.83
CA ALA A 317 4.10 0.53 6.85
C ALA A 317 3.88 1.90 7.53
N PHE A 318 4.60 2.17 8.62
CA PHE A 318 4.54 3.45 9.33
C PHE A 318 4.95 4.61 8.43
N TYR A 319 6.09 4.49 7.74
CA TYR A 319 6.59 5.49 6.80
C TYR A 319 5.57 5.85 5.72
N VAL A 320 5.03 4.84 5.03
CA VAL A 320 4.08 5.05 3.93
C VAL A 320 2.77 5.65 4.45
N VAL A 321 2.24 5.14 5.56
CA VAL A 321 1.02 5.68 6.15
C VAL A 321 1.21 7.14 6.51
N HIS A 322 2.34 7.49 7.16
CA HIS A 322 2.62 8.86 7.54
C HIS A 322 2.57 9.80 6.33
N ILE A 323 3.30 9.49 5.26
CA ILE A 323 3.36 10.30 4.04
C ILE A 323 1.98 10.43 3.41
N GLN A 324 1.27 9.31 3.23
CA GLN A 324 -0.03 9.32 2.57
C GLN A 324 -1.10 10.07 3.36
N THR A 325 -1.13 9.93 4.69
CA THR A 325 -2.13 10.62 5.53
C THR A 325 -1.84 12.09 5.75
N ASN A 326 -0.60 12.53 5.51
CA ASN A 326 -0.18 13.92 5.63
C ASN A 326 0.00 14.60 4.26
N VAL A 327 -0.43 13.98 3.16
CA VAL A 327 -0.25 14.55 1.80
C VAL A 327 -0.83 15.96 1.65
N LEU A 328 -1.91 16.30 2.37
CA LEU A 328 -2.53 17.63 2.33
C LEU A 328 -1.88 18.64 3.29
N ASN A 329 -0.92 18.22 4.11
CA ASN A 329 -0.20 19.08 5.04
C ASN A 329 1.09 19.59 4.37
N SER A 330 1.15 20.88 4.07
CA SER A 330 2.32 21.52 3.46
C SER A 330 3.53 21.64 4.39
N ALA A 331 3.35 21.43 5.71
CA ALA A 331 4.40 21.49 6.72
C ALA A 331 4.85 20.09 7.18
N MET A 332 4.74 19.08 6.32
CA MET A 332 5.14 17.72 6.64
C MET A 332 6.67 17.62 6.75
N ASP A 333 7.16 17.01 7.83
CA ASP A 333 8.57 16.69 7.98
C ASP A 333 8.99 15.64 6.96
N GLU A 334 10.12 15.87 6.30
CA GLU A 334 10.71 14.88 5.41
C GLU A 334 11.23 13.69 6.25
N LEU A 335 10.69 12.51 5.99
CA LEU A 335 11.15 11.29 6.65
C LEU A 335 12.23 10.62 5.81
N ASP A 336 13.36 10.29 6.43
CA ASP A 336 14.39 9.46 5.82
C ASP A 336 13.94 7.99 5.82
N PRO A 337 13.68 7.36 4.65
CA PRO A 337 13.22 5.98 4.57
C PRO A 337 14.20 4.97 5.19
N THR A 338 15.51 5.28 5.28
CA THR A 338 16.49 4.36 5.89
C THR A 338 16.29 4.18 7.40
N SER A 339 15.64 5.15 8.05
CA SER A 339 15.20 5.05 9.45
C SER A 339 13.96 4.16 9.63
N TYR A 340 13.30 3.77 8.53
CA TYR A 340 12.02 3.04 8.55
C TYR A 340 12.09 1.66 7.88
N GLY A 341 13.23 0.98 7.99
CA GLY A 341 13.39 -0.40 7.54
C GLY A 341 13.63 -0.56 6.04
N PHE A 342 14.15 0.49 5.40
CA PHE A 342 14.83 0.44 4.12
C PHE A 342 16.34 0.60 4.32
N PHE A 343 17.13 0.26 3.31
CA PHE A 343 18.54 0.60 3.21
C PHE A 343 18.87 0.99 1.76
N MET A 344 19.95 1.76 1.57
CA MET A 344 20.43 2.16 0.26
C MET A 344 21.44 1.13 -0.25
N ASP A 345 21.23 0.61 -1.46
CA ASP A 345 22.14 -0.30 -2.16
C ASP A 345 22.21 0.10 -3.64
N ASP A 346 23.38 0.47 -4.15
CA ASP A 346 23.57 0.95 -5.53
C ASP A 346 22.52 1.98 -6.01
N ASN A 347 22.24 3.00 -5.18
CA ASN A 347 21.21 4.03 -5.39
C ASN A 347 19.75 3.52 -5.42
N LEU A 348 19.50 2.28 -4.99
CA LEU A 348 18.16 1.70 -4.87
C LEU A 348 17.75 1.53 -3.41
N LEU A 349 16.58 2.05 -3.04
CA LEU A 349 16.01 1.83 -1.72
C LEU A 349 15.45 0.41 -1.64
N MET A 350 16.10 -0.43 -0.84
CA MET A 350 15.76 -1.83 -0.67
C MET A 350 15.15 -2.11 0.70
N PRO A 351 14.12 -2.97 0.80
CA PRO A 351 13.62 -3.41 2.09
C PRO A 351 14.70 -4.14 2.89
N GLN A 352 15.01 -3.65 4.09
CA GLN A 352 15.98 -4.27 4.97
C GLN A 352 15.50 -5.67 5.40
N LYS A 353 16.44 -6.62 5.39
CA LYS A 353 16.23 -8.00 5.86
C LYS A 353 17.03 -8.22 7.14
N VAL A 354 16.52 -9.07 8.01
CA VAL A 354 17.26 -9.51 9.19
C VAL A 354 17.97 -10.81 8.84
N HIS A 355 19.29 -10.83 8.99
CA HIS A 355 20.06 -12.06 8.94
C HIS A 355 20.07 -12.68 10.33
N ILE A 356 19.16 -13.64 10.55
CA ILE A 356 19.16 -14.43 11.78
C ILE A 356 19.81 -15.76 11.46
N LEU A 357 20.94 -16.05 12.11
CA LEU A 357 21.48 -17.40 12.15
C LEU A 357 20.52 -18.27 12.97
N ILE A 358 19.71 -19.07 12.28
CA ILE A 358 18.91 -20.09 12.94
C ILE A 358 19.91 -21.07 13.57
N PRO A 359 19.84 -21.35 14.89
CA PRO A 359 20.68 -22.38 15.48
C PRO A 359 20.44 -23.68 14.71
N LEU A 360 21.51 -24.40 14.35
CA LEU A 360 21.40 -25.74 13.77
C LEU A 360 20.33 -26.53 14.57
N ALA A 361 19.43 -27.25 13.90
CA ALA A 361 18.32 -27.94 14.56
C ALA A 361 18.79 -28.83 15.72
N GLU A 362 20.00 -29.37 15.61
CA GLU A 362 20.71 -30.16 16.63
C GLU A 362 21.06 -29.39 17.92
N LYS A 363 21.13 -28.06 17.84
CA LYS A 363 21.35 -27.14 18.98
C LYS A 363 20.04 -26.68 19.62
N LEU A 364 18.88 -26.96 19.03
CA LEU A 364 17.60 -26.72 19.70
C LEU A 364 17.45 -27.76 20.82
N PRO A 365 17.20 -27.35 22.08
CA PRO A 365 17.11 -28.29 23.18
C PRO A 365 15.93 -29.25 22.97
N ALA A 366 16.24 -30.54 22.81
CA ALA A 366 15.22 -31.59 22.72
C ALA A 366 14.43 -31.67 24.03
N GLY A 367 13.09 -31.63 23.93
CA GLY A 367 12.23 -31.82 25.10
C GLY A 367 12.25 -33.26 25.62
N CYS A 368 12.14 -33.47 26.93
CA CYS A 368 11.86 -34.81 27.45
C CYS A 368 10.41 -35.22 27.11
N ASN A 369 10.16 -36.52 26.93
CA ASN A 369 8.81 -37.08 26.86
C ASN A 369 8.22 -37.42 28.24
N CYS A 370 8.89 -36.99 29.32
CA CYS A 370 8.52 -37.30 30.68
C CYS A 370 7.24 -36.55 31.10
N SER A 371 6.23 -37.25 31.64
CA SER A 371 5.00 -36.62 32.16
C SER A 371 5.12 -36.21 33.63
N VAL A 372 6.00 -36.85 34.40
CA VAL A 372 6.36 -36.50 35.78
C VAL A 372 7.89 -36.51 35.87
N CYS A 373 8.50 -35.47 36.43
CA CYS A 373 9.95 -35.26 36.39
C CYS A 373 10.71 -36.04 37.48
N GLY A 374 10.60 -37.37 37.45
CA GLY A 374 11.33 -38.27 38.35
C GLY A 374 12.77 -38.60 37.91
N PRO A 375 13.43 -39.59 38.56
CA PRO A 375 14.82 -39.97 38.26
C PRO A 375 15.10 -40.39 36.81
N ARG A 376 14.07 -40.85 36.09
CA ARG A 376 14.17 -41.24 34.66
C ARG A 376 14.03 -40.06 33.68
N CYS A 377 13.80 -38.84 34.17
CA CYS A 377 13.75 -37.65 33.34
C CYS A 377 15.14 -37.34 32.75
N ASN A 378 15.24 -37.27 31.42
CA ASN A 378 16.50 -36.94 30.75
C ASN A 378 17.03 -35.55 31.14
N CYS A 379 16.16 -34.54 31.30
CA CYS A 379 16.59 -33.21 31.73
C CYS A 379 17.21 -33.24 33.14
N ARG A 380 16.58 -33.94 34.09
CA ARG A 380 17.10 -34.09 35.46
C ARG A 380 18.41 -34.89 35.50
N ARG A 381 18.53 -35.95 34.69
CA ARG A 381 19.78 -36.72 34.53
C ARG A 381 20.92 -35.86 33.99
N LEU A 382 20.61 -34.97 33.05
CA LEU A 382 21.55 -34.01 32.46
C LEU A 382 21.76 -32.75 33.33
N LYS A 383 21.15 -32.69 34.53
CA LYS A 383 21.20 -31.54 35.45
C LYS A 383 20.78 -30.21 34.82
N ILE A 384 19.83 -30.26 33.88
CA ILE A 384 19.21 -29.09 33.27
C ILE A 384 17.72 -29.01 33.66
N LEU A 385 17.19 -27.78 33.70
CA LEU A 385 15.76 -27.55 33.92
C LEU A 385 14.97 -28.05 32.70
N CYS A 386 13.76 -28.56 32.94
CA CYS A 386 12.85 -28.89 31.86
C CYS A 386 12.46 -27.59 31.14
N CYS A 387 12.74 -27.54 29.85
CA CYS A 387 12.37 -26.40 29.00
C CYS A 387 10.92 -26.53 28.50
N THR A 388 10.44 -25.48 27.85
CA THR A 388 9.09 -25.40 27.29
C THR A 388 8.76 -26.51 26.31
N PHE A 389 9.75 -27.18 25.69
CA PHE A 389 9.55 -28.32 24.79
C PHE A 389 9.27 -29.66 25.50
N CYS A 390 9.48 -29.75 26.81
CA CYS A 390 9.25 -30.97 27.58
C CYS A 390 7.75 -31.31 27.74
N ALA A 391 7.40 -32.60 27.70
CA ALA A 391 6.02 -33.08 27.84
C ALA A 391 5.38 -32.73 29.19
N CYS A 392 6.14 -32.75 30.28
CA CYS A 392 5.70 -32.32 31.61
C CYS A 392 5.32 -30.84 31.67
N MET A 393 5.98 -29.98 30.89
CA MET A 393 5.63 -28.55 30.77
C MET A 393 4.36 -28.35 29.94
N LYS A 394 4.09 -29.22 28.96
CA LYS A 394 2.81 -29.22 28.20
C LYS A 394 1.62 -29.59 29.09
N LYS A 395 1.80 -30.54 30.02
CA LYS A 395 0.74 -31.03 30.93
C LYS A 395 0.60 -30.23 32.23
N ASN A 396 1.44 -29.21 32.44
CA ASN A 396 1.52 -28.44 33.68
C ASN A 396 1.82 -29.29 34.93
N THR A 397 2.53 -30.41 34.77
CA THR A 397 2.89 -31.38 35.82
C THR A 397 4.39 -31.38 36.15
N CYS A 398 5.13 -30.38 35.65
CA CYS A 398 6.58 -30.32 35.78
C CYS A 398 7.04 -29.95 37.19
N THR A 399 7.85 -30.82 37.79
CA THR A 399 8.53 -30.60 39.08
C THR A 399 10.04 -30.34 38.93
N ASN A 400 10.53 -30.14 37.70
CA ASN A 400 11.92 -29.83 37.37
C ASN A 400 11.98 -28.52 36.59
N LYS A 401 11.40 -27.47 37.16
CA LYS A 401 11.35 -26.10 36.64
C LYS A 401 12.00 -25.16 37.68
N GLN A 402 12.34 -23.95 37.25
CA GLN A 402 12.94 -22.91 38.10
C GLN A 402 12.03 -22.54 39.26
#